data_AF-A0A1Q9S0W8-F1
#
_entry.id   AF-A0A1Q9S0W8-F1
#
_cell.length_a   1.000
_cell.length_b   1.000
_cell.length_c   1.000
_cell.angle_alpha   90.00
_cell.angle_beta   90.00
_cell.angle_gamma   90.00
#
_symmetry.space_group_name_H-M   'P 1'
#
loop_
_entity.id
_entity.type
_entity.pdbx_description
1 polymer ?
#
loop_
_entity_poly.entity_id
_entity_poly.type
_entity_poly.pdbx_seq_one_letter_code
_entity_poly.pdbx_strand_id
1 'polypeptide(L)'
;MEQLVGRAAAARQLWVMFVDGDGRQTPVVMPISDIPLAPETRVIENLAAILAGSCSDLATDMGRGSAILTLERIGRDAVLAGDRRWAAALRAACDRAGVPLRGVCLSTSGGVHPL
;
A
#
# COMPACT_ATOMS: atom_id res chain seq x y z
N MET A 1 -2.52 13.19 -2.53
CA MET A 1 -2.33 11.76 -2.90
C MET A 1 -2.06 11.59 -4.39
N GLU A 2 -2.73 12.34 -5.28
CA GLU A 2 -2.49 12.27 -6.74
C GLU A 2 -1.07 12.65 -7.21
N GLN A 3 -0.27 13.37 -6.43
CA GLN A 3 1.12 13.70 -6.82
C GLN A 3 2.11 12.54 -6.62
N LEU A 4 1.72 11.47 -5.94
CA LEU A 4 2.62 10.35 -5.61
C LEU A 4 2.37 9.11 -6.46
N VAL A 5 1.11 8.85 -6.82
CA VAL A 5 0.74 7.64 -7.56
C VAL A 5 0.33 8.03 -8.98
N GLY A 6 1.00 7.45 -9.97
CA GLY A 6 0.68 7.59 -11.39
C GLY A 6 -0.35 6.57 -11.88
N ARG A 7 -0.66 6.60 -13.18
CA ARG A 7 -1.52 5.62 -13.86
C ARG A 7 -0.83 4.27 -14.00
N ALA A 8 -1.63 3.20 -14.09
CA ALA A 8 -1.11 1.84 -14.18
C ALA A 8 -0.32 1.58 -15.47
N ALA A 9 0.89 1.07 -15.31
CA ALA A 9 1.78 0.53 -16.34
C ALA A 9 2.02 -0.98 -16.19
N ALA A 10 1.68 -1.59 -15.04
CA ALA A 10 1.83 -3.03 -14.78
C ALA A 10 0.49 -3.77 -14.65
N ALA A 11 0.47 -5.05 -15.02
CA ALA A 11 -0.76 -5.86 -15.03
C ALA A 11 -1.31 -6.13 -13.62
N ARG A 12 -0.44 -6.30 -12.62
CA ARG A 12 -0.80 -6.54 -11.22
C ARG A 12 0.41 -6.33 -10.30
N GLN A 13 0.38 -5.29 -9.49
CA GLN A 13 1.49 -4.95 -8.60
C GLN A 13 0.98 -4.28 -7.31
N LEU A 14 1.71 -4.43 -6.22
CA LEU A 14 1.51 -3.63 -5.00
C LEU A 14 2.70 -2.70 -4.83
N TRP A 15 2.44 -1.40 -4.73
CA TRP A 15 3.45 -0.42 -4.33
C TRP A 15 3.38 -0.15 -2.85
N VAL A 16 4.54 -0.14 -2.22
CA VAL A 16 4.73 0.27 -0.83
C VAL A 16 5.54 1.57 -0.83
N MET A 17 5.00 2.58 -0.18
CA MET A 17 5.66 3.87 0.03
C MET A 17 5.58 4.20 1.51
N PHE A 18 6.58 4.90 2.02
CA PHE A 18 6.63 5.27 3.43
C PHE A 18 6.59 6.77 3.64
N VAL A 19 6.08 7.16 4.80
CA VAL A 19 6.08 8.52 5.30
C VAL A 19 6.69 8.47 6.70
N ASP A 20 7.70 9.29 6.95
CA ASP A 20 8.38 9.35 8.24
C ASP A 20 7.51 9.99 9.34
N GLY A 21 8.03 9.99 10.57
CA GLY A 21 7.39 10.58 11.74
C GLY A 21 7.09 12.08 11.62
N ASP A 22 7.81 12.80 10.75
CA ASP A 22 7.57 14.22 10.47
C ASP A 22 6.48 14.43 9.41
N GLY A 23 5.94 13.35 8.83
CA GLY A 23 4.95 13.43 7.76
C GLY A 23 5.54 13.65 6.37
N ARG A 24 6.86 13.47 6.19
CA ARG A 24 7.52 13.58 4.89
C ARG A 24 7.59 12.22 4.23
N GLN A 25 7.26 12.18 2.95
CA GLN A 25 7.41 10.97 2.17
C GLN A 25 8.89 10.65 2.00
N THR A 26 9.25 9.39 2.28
CA THR A 26 10.61 8.92 2.03
C THR A 26 10.82 8.70 0.53
N PRO A 27 12.07 8.69 0.02
CA PRO A 27 12.35 8.38 -1.38
C PRO A 27 12.12 6.88 -1.71
N VAL A 28 11.77 6.05 -0.72
CA VAL A 28 11.55 4.62 -0.91
C VAL A 28 10.20 4.39 -1.58
N VAL A 29 10.25 3.84 -2.79
CA VAL A 29 9.10 3.36 -3.55
C VAL A 29 9.39 1.91 -3.94
N MET A 30 8.75 0.96 -3.25
CA MET A 30 9.03 -0.47 -3.43
C MET A 30 7.89 -1.13 -4.21
N PRO A 31 8.15 -1.63 -5.44
CA PRO A 31 7.23 -2.51 -6.14
C PRO A 31 7.30 -3.93 -5.58
N ILE A 32 6.14 -4.53 -5.37
CA ILE A 32 5.96 -5.97 -5.16
C ILE A 32 5.17 -6.48 -6.37
N SER A 33 5.91 -6.99 -7.34
CA SER A 33 5.36 -7.54 -8.58
C SER A 33 4.74 -8.91 -8.36
N ASP A 34 3.95 -9.38 -9.35
CA ASP A 34 3.40 -10.74 -9.39
C ASP A 34 2.59 -11.16 -8.15
N ILE A 35 1.91 -10.21 -7.49
CA ILE A 35 1.03 -10.52 -6.37
C ILE A 35 -0.10 -11.48 -6.83
N PRO A 36 -0.58 -12.38 -5.96
CA PRO A 36 -1.56 -13.40 -6.33
C PRO A 36 -2.90 -12.81 -6.79
N LEU A 37 -3.75 -13.64 -7.42
CA LEU A 37 -5.08 -13.20 -7.88
C LEU A 37 -5.96 -12.70 -6.72
N ALA A 38 -5.83 -13.35 -5.57
CA ALA A 38 -6.54 -13.04 -4.33
C ALA A 38 -5.53 -12.85 -3.19
N PRO A 39 -5.87 -12.04 -2.18
CA PRO A 39 -5.03 -11.87 -1.00
C PRO A 39 -4.88 -13.19 -0.25
N GLU A 40 -3.63 -13.61 -0.04
CA GLU A 40 -3.30 -14.78 0.77
C GLU A 40 -2.90 -14.34 2.18
N THR A 41 -3.61 -14.84 3.20
CA THR A 41 -3.48 -14.36 4.59
C THR A 41 -2.04 -14.37 5.09
N ARG A 42 -1.33 -15.50 4.95
CA ARG A 42 0.05 -15.63 5.43
C ARG A 42 1.01 -14.66 4.73
N VAL A 43 0.86 -14.47 3.42
CA VAL A 43 1.70 -13.56 2.63
C VAL A 43 1.50 -12.12 3.10
N ILE A 44 0.25 -11.73 3.32
CA ILE A 44 -0.09 -10.37 3.75
C ILE A 44 0.33 -10.11 5.20
N GLU A 45 0.20 -11.10 6.09
CA GLU A 45 0.66 -10.98 7.47
C GLU A 45 2.18 -10.84 7.55
N ASN A 46 2.93 -11.61 6.75
CA ASN A 46 4.37 -11.46 6.65
C ASN A 46 4.76 -10.07 6.12
N LEU A 47 4.06 -9.58 5.09
CA LEU A 47 4.27 -8.21 4.60
C LEU A 47 4.03 -7.18 5.70
N ALA A 48 2.90 -7.28 6.42
CA ALA A 48 2.58 -6.35 7.49
C ALA A 48 3.63 -6.34 8.62
N ALA A 49 4.19 -7.50 8.96
CA ALA A 49 5.29 -7.60 9.93
C ALA A 49 6.56 -6.86 9.45
N ILE A 50 6.91 -6.98 8.16
CA ILE A 50 8.03 -6.24 7.56
C ILE A 50 7.76 -4.73 7.60
N LEU A 51 6.55 -4.31 7.21
CA LEU A 51 6.15 -2.91 7.25
C LEU A 51 6.20 -2.32 8.66
N ALA A 52 5.87 -3.11 9.69
CA ALA A 52 5.95 -2.67 11.08
C ALA A 52 7.38 -2.32 11.49
N GLY A 53 8.35 -3.14 11.12
CA GLY A 53 9.78 -2.84 11.31
C GLY A 53 10.17 -1.55 10.60
N SER A 54 9.87 -1.43 9.30
CA SER A 54 10.20 -0.23 8.53
C SER A 54 9.55 1.04 9.07
N CYS A 55 8.30 0.99 9.52
CA CYS A 55 7.62 2.15 10.12
C CYS A 55 8.21 2.52 11.50
N SER A 56 8.73 1.54 12.24
CA SER A 56 9.45 1.78 13.49
C SER A 56 10.77 2.50 13.25
N ASP A 57 11.52 2.08 12.23
CA ASP A 57 12.81 2.68 11.86
C ASP A 57 12.65 4.13 11.33
N LEU A 58 11.45 4.49 10.87
CA LEU A 58 11.11 5.81 10.35
C LEU A 58 10.45 6.73 11.40
N ALA A 59 10.42 6.32 12.67
CA ALA A 59 9.96 7.19 13.74
C ALA A 59 10.89 8.40 13.93
N THR A 60 10.30 9.54 14.25
CA THR A 60 11.01 10.77 14.65
C THR A 60 10.44 11.25 15.98
N ASP A 61 11.00 12.33 16.53
CA ASP A 61 10.45 12.97 17.74
C ASP A 61 9.00 13.44 17.55
N MET A 62 8.57 13.66 16.31
CA MET A 62 7.22 14.13 15.97
C MET A 62 6.20 12.99 15.85
N GLY A 63 6.64 11.74 15.69
CA GLY A 63 5.70 10.63 15.57
C GLY A 63 6.27 9.36 14.96
N ARG A 64 5.37 8.42 14.69
CA ARG A 64 5.68 7.12 14.07
C ARG A 64 5.71 7.23 12.55
N GLY A 65 6.58 6.47 11.92
CA GLY A 65 6.49 6.22 10.49
C GLY A 65 5.17 5.54 10.11
N SER A 66 4.80 5.68 8.85
CA SER A 66 3.53 5.17 8.30
C SER A 66 3.71 4.73 6.84
N ALA A 67 2.79 3.92 6.34
CA ALA A 67 2.83 3.40 4.98
C ALA A 67 1.63 3.87 4.14
N ILE A 68 1.85 4.00 2.83
CA ILE A 68 0.84 4.14 1.78
C ILE A 68 0.96 2.89 0.90
N LEU A 69 -0.15 2.21 0.70
CA LEU A 69 -0.22 1.00 -0.12
C LEU A 69 -1.02 1.28 -1.39
N THR A 70 -0.51 0.91 -2.56
CA THR A 70 -1.23 1.11 -3.82
C THR A 70 -1.27 -0.17 -4.63
N LEU A 71 -2.47 -0.70 -4.85
CA LEU A 71 -2.69 -1.75 -5.83
C LEU A 71 -2.66 -1.15 -7.22
N GLU A 72 -1.94 -1.75 -8.14
CA GLU A 72 -1.88 -1.35 -9.53
C GLU A 72 -2.41 -2.47 -10.41
N ARG A 73 -3.30 -2.14 -11.33
CA ARG A 73 -3.69 -3.06 -12.42
C ARG A 73 -4.12 -2.31 -13.67
N ILE A 74 -3.76 -2.88 -14.82
CA ILE A 74 -4.31 -2.47 -16.11
C ILE A 74 -5.77 -2.90 -16.23
N GLY A 75 -6.56 -2.14 -16.98
CA GLY A 75 -7.92 -2.50 -17.36
C GLY A 75 -8.93 -1.46 -16.89
N ARG A 76 -10.14 -1.92 -16.56
CA ARG A 76 -11.28 -1.03 -16.25
C ARG A 76 -10.92 -0.03 -15.16
N ASP A 77 -11.17 1.25 -15.46
CA ASP A 77 -11.04 2.36 -14.54
C ASP A 77 -12.25 2.46 -13.60
N ALA A 78 -12.34 1.49 -12.69
CA ALA A 78 -13.33 1.44 -11.64
C ALA A 78 -12.82 0.53 -10.52
N VAL A 79 -13.18 0.82 -9.29
CA VAL A 79 -12.90 -0.07 -8.15
C VAL A 79 -13.75 -1.35 -8.27
N LEU A 80 -13.09 -2.50 -8.37
CA LEU A 80 -13.72 -3.82 -8.48
C LEU A 80 -13.76 -4.53 -7.13
N ALA A 81 -14.57 -5.58 -7.03
CA ALA A 81 -14.69 -6.38 -5.81
C ALA A 81 -13.34 -7.00 -5.38
N GLY A 82 -12.50 -7.38 -6.33
CA GLY A 82 -11.14 -7.89 -6.04
C GLY A 82 -10.24 -6.85 -5.38
N ASP A 83 -10.32 -5.58 -5.82
CA ASP A 83 -9.53 -4.47 -5.27
C ASP A 83 -9.95 -4.20 -3.81
N ARG A 84 -11.27 -4.19 -3.55
CA ARG A 84 -11.82 -4.04 -2.19
C ARG A 84 -11.38 -5.18 -1.27
N ARG A 85 -11.38 -6.42 -1.77
CA ARG A 85 -10.94 -7.59 -0.99
C ARG A 85 -9.46 -7.48 -0.61
N TRP A 86 -8.62 -7.04 -1.54
CA TRP A 86 -7.20 -6.78 -1.25
C TRP A 86 -7.03 -5.65 -0.24
N ALA A 87 -7.70 -4.52 -0.42
CA ALA A 87 -7.61 -3.39 0.50
C ALA A 87 -8.06 -3.77 1.93
N ALA A 88 -9.16 -4.53 2.05
CA ALA A 88 -9.62 -5.04 3.34
C ALA A 88 -8.59 -5.96 4.01
N ALA A 89 -7.98 -6.87 3.25
CA ALA A 89 -6.96 -7.78 3.78
C ALA A 89 -5.69 -7.03 4.24
N LEU A 90 -5.21 -6.07 3.43
CA LEU A 90 -4.05 -5.25 3.77
C LEU A 90 -4.30 -4.40 5.01
N ARG A 91 -5.45 -3.71 5.09
CA ARG A 91 -5.86 -2.92 6.27
C ARG A 91 -5.90 -3.79 7.52
N ALA A 92 -6.62 -4.92 7.46
CA ALA A 92 -6.76 -5.80 8.61
C ALA A 92 -5.41 -6.35 9.11
N ALA A 93 -4.49 -6.70 8.21
CA ALA A 93 -3.17 -7.18 8.61
C ALA A 93 -2.28 -6.07 9.17
N CYS A 94 -2.30 -4.88 8.57
CA CYS A 94 -1.58 -3.71 9.08
C CYS A 94 -2.09 -3.29 10.46
N ASP A 95 -3.42 -3.30 10.67
CA ASP A 95 -4.04 -3.01 11.96
C ASP A 95 -3.58 -4.01 13.03
N ARG A 96 -3.57 -5.32 12.71
CA ARG A 96 -3.07 -6.36 13.62
C ARG A 96 -1.58 -6.20 13.94
N ALA A 97 -0.77 -5.79 12.98
CA ALA A 97 0.66 -5.56 13.14
C ALA A 97 1.00 -4.17 13.73
N GLY A 98 0.00 -3.32 13.99
CA GLY A 98 0.21 -1.97 14.50
C GLY A 98 0.88 -1.00 13.51
N VAL A 99 0.79 -1.28 12.21
CA VAL A 99 1.33 -0.46 11.11
C VAL A 99 0.39 0.71 10.83
N PRO A 100 0.81 1.97 11.04
CA PRO A 100 -0.02 3.11 10.67
C PRO A 100 -0.14 3.22 9.14
N LEU A 101 -1.37 3.12 8.62
CA LEU A 101 -1.65 3.34 7.21
C LEU A 101 -2.16 4.77 6.98
N ARG A 102 -1.51 5.49 6.07
CA ARG A 102 -2.00 6.78 5.55
C ARG A 102 -3.09 6.60 4.50
N GLY A 103 -3.11 5.45 3.82
CA GLY A 103 -4.15 5.11 2.87
C GLY A 103 -3.84 3.86 2.07
N VAL A 104 -4.89 3.30 1.48
CA VAL A 104 -4.80 2.27 0.44
C VAL A 104 -5.42 2.85 -0.83
N CYS A 105 -4.72 2.75 -1.95
CA CYS A 105 -5.15 3.27 -3.24
C CYS A 105 -5.21 2.17 -4.29
N LEU A 106 -5.94 2.44 -5.37
CA LEU A 106 -5.95 1.70 -6.62
C LEU A 106 -5.44 2.61 -7.73
N SER A 107 -4.36 2.24 -8.39
CA SER A 107 -3.95 2.80 -9.68
C SER A 107 -4.50 1.95 -10.82
N THR A 108 -5.20 2.60 -11.74
CA THR A 108 -5.70 2.00 -12.99
C THR A 108 -5.16 2.77 -14.20
N SER A 109 -5.49 2.29 -15.40
CA SER A 109 -5.17 3.01 -16.65
C SER A 109 -5.88 4.37 -16.78
N GLY A 110 -7.01 4.58 -16.09
CA GLY A 110 -7.77 5.83 -16.15
C GLY A 110 -7.48 6.82 -15.02
N GLY A 111 -7.00 6.34 -13.86
CA GLY A 111 -6.67 7.21 -12.74
C GLY A 111 -6.35 6.48 -11.44
N VAL A 112 -6.31 7.25 -10.34
CA VAL A 112 -6.06 6.74 -8.99
C VAL A 112 -7.31 6.90 -8.14
N HIS A 113 -7.67 5.84 -7.41
CA HIS A 113 -8.86 5.79 -6.56
C HIS A 113 -8.48 5.44 -5.12
N PRO A 114 -9.01 6.14 -4.11
CA PRO A 114 -8.92 5.67 -2.74
C PRO A 114 -9.75 4.39 -2.54
N LEU A 115 -9.23 3.45 -1.75
CA LEU A 115 -9.88 2.16 -1.43
C LEU A 115 -10.31 2.04 0.03
#